data_AF-A0A357D475-F1
#
_entry.id   AF-A0A357D475-F1
#
_cell.length_a   1.000
_cell.length_b   1.000
_cell.length_c   1.000
_cell.angle_alpha   90.00
_cell.angle_beta   90.00
_cell.angle_gamma   90.00
#
_symmetry.space_group_name_H-M   'P 1'
#
loop_
_entity.id
_entity.type
_entity.pdbx_description
1 polymer ?
#
loop_
_entity_poly.entity_id
_entity_poly.type
_entity_poly.pdbx_seq_one_letter_code
_entity_poly.pdbx_strand_id
1 'polypeptide(L)' 'LEAKDGAVRLAPTSAHYCPERICMQTGWINQPGASIICVPNKLVVRIKTMEDGVDAISR' A
#
# COMPACT_ATOMS: atom_id res chain seq x y z
N LEU A 1 9.58 1.69 -1.70
CA LEU A 1 8.51 0.68 -1.77
C LEU A 1 9.13 -0.58 -2.35
N GLU A 2 8.74 -1.74 -1.86
CA GLU A 2 9.14 -3.03 -2.41
C GLU A 2 7.88 -3.82 -2.80
N ALA A 3 7.94 -4.50 -3.94
CA ALA A 3 6.87 -5.37 -4.43
C ALA A 3 7.47 -6.76 -4.72
N LYS A 4 6.84 -7.80 -4.20
CA LYS A 4 7.28 -9.19 -4.35
C LYS A 4 6.09 -10.14 -4.13
N ASP A 5 5.95 -11.15 -5.00
CA ASP A 5 4.95 -12.22 -4.87
C ASP A 5 3.51 -11.72 -4.62
N GLY A 6 3.10 -10.69 -5.37
CA GLY A 6 1.77 -10.08 -5.24
C GLY A 6 1.55 -9.25 -3.96
N ALA A 7 2.59 -9.05 -3.15
CA ALA A 7 2.56 -8.24 -1.95
C ALA A 7 3.39 -6.96 -2.11
N VAL A 8 3.05 -5.94 -1.33
CA VAL A 8 3.77 -4.65 -1.26
C VAL A 8 4.13 -4.34 0.19
N ARG A 9 5.33 -3.80 0.42
CA ARG A 9 5.72 -3.20 1.70
C ARG A 9 6.44 -1.87 1.52
N LEU A 10 6.47 -1.06 2.57
CA LEU A 10 7.34 0.11 2.60
C LEU A 10 8.77 -0.31 2.96
N ALA A 11 9.74 0.10 2.14
CA ALA A 11 11.15 -0.17 2.39
C ALA A 11 11.62 0.55 3.67
N PRO A 12 12.54 -0.03 4.46
CA PRO A 12 13.13 0.63 5.61
C PRO A 12 13.75 1.98 5.24
N THR A 13 13.59 2.99 6.11
CA THR A 13 14.28 4.29 5.99
C THR A 13 14.96 4.67 7.30
N SER A 14 15.81 5.70 7.26
CA SER A 14 16.49 6.21 8.45
C SER A 14 15.50 6.91 9.40
N ALA A 15 15.87 6.95 10.69
CA ALA A 15 15.08 7.61 11.74
C ALA A 15 14.84 9.10 11.48
N HIS A 16 15.71 9.73 10.67
CA HIS A 16 15.63 11.14 10.34
C HIS A 16 14.35 11.49 9.57
N TYR A 17 13.93 10.64 8.63
CA TYR A 17 12.75 10.88 7.80
C TYR A 17 11.45 10.38 8.43
N CYS A 18 11.53 9.33 9.24
CA CYS A 18 10.37 8.73 9.89
C CYS A 18 10.82 8.21 11.26
N PRO A 19 10.70 9.02 12.33
CA PRO A 19 11.17 8.63 13.66
C PRO A 19 10.50 7.36 14.18
N GLU A 20 9.18 7.30 14.03
CA GLU A 20 8.32 6.23 14.55
C GLU A 20 8.43 4.92 13.75
N ARG A 21 8.71 4.99 12.44
CA ARG A 21 8.83 3.82 11.53
C ARG A 21 7.65 2.83 11.54
N ILE A 22 6.52 3.20 12.15
CA ILE A 22 5.32 2.36 12.30
C ILE A 22 4.79 1.84 10.96
N CYS A 23 4.84 2.67 9.91
CA CYS A 23 4.43 2.31 8.55
C CYS A 23 5.26 1.18 7.92
N MET A 24 6.52 0.98 8.34
CA MET A 24 7.37 -0.13 7.87
C MET A 24 7.09 -1.40 8.68
N GLN A 25 6.64 -1.26 9.93
CA GLN A 25 6.26 -2.40 10.79
C GLN A 25 5.02 -3.12 10.27
N THR A 26 4.17 -2.44 9.48
CA THR A 26 3.04 -3.06 8.76
C THR A 26 3.48 -4.25 7.90
N GLY A 27 4.73 -4.22 7.39
CA GLY A 27 5.27 -5.31 6.60
C GLY A 27 4.58 -5.46 5.24
N TRP A 28 4.49 -6.70 4.77
CA TRP A 28 3.91 -7.05 3.48
C TRP A 28 2.38 -7.08 3.57
N ILE A 29 1.71 -6.36 2.67
CA ILE A 29 0.26 -6.42 2.48
C ILE A 29 -0.06 -6.94 1.08
N ASN A 30 -1.09 -7.78 0.96
CA ASN A 30 -1.56 -8.33 -0.32
C ASN A 30 -3.10 -8.46 -0.42
N GLN A 31 -3.84 -8.14 0.63
CA GLN A 31 -5.29 -8.28 0.65
C GLN A 31 -5.97 -6.96 0.25
N PRO A 32 -7.05 -7.00 -0.55
CA PRO A 32 -7.88 -5.83 -0.79
C PRO A 32 -8.34 -5.17 0.52
N GLY A 33 -8.32 -3.84 0.56
CA GLY A 33 -8.65 -3.05 1.75
C GLY A 33 -7.48 -2.89 2.73
N ALA A 34 -6.41 -3.68 2.62
CA ALA A 34 -5.18 -3.44 3.37
C ALA A 34 -4.51 -2.13 2.93
N SER A 35 -3.91 -1.42 3.89
CA SER A 35 -3.24 -0.15 3.62
C SER A 35 -2.00 0.08 4.47
N ILE A 36 -1.05 0.86 3.92
CA ILE A 36 0.10 1.41 4.65
C ILE A 36 -0.05 2.92 4.65
N ILE A 37 -0.07 3.52 5.85
CA ILE A 37 -0.25 4.96 6.04
C ILE A 37 1.00 5.52 6.72
N CYS A 38 1.69 6.45 6.05
CA CYS A 38 2.86 7.13 6.59
C CYS A 38 2.58 8.63 6.66
N VAL A 39 2.16 9.09 7.84
CA VAL A 39 1.82 10.50 8.09
C VAL A 39 3.01 11.44 7.88
N PRO A 40 4.22 11.18 8.42
CA PRO A 40 5.37 12.08 8.24
C PRO A 40 5.76 12.27 6.77
N ASN A 41 5.67 11.20 5.98
CA ASN A 41 6.00 11.22 4.56
C ASN A 41 4.80 11.54 3.65
N LYS A 42 3.61 11.83 4.22
CA LYS A 42 2.36 12.08 3.48
C LYS A 42 2.06 11.01 2.42
N LEU A 43 2.34 9.74 2.73
CA LEU A 43 2.21 8.61 1.82
C LEU A 43 1.07 7.69 2.26
N VAL A 44 0.26 7.26 1.31
CA VAL A 44 -0.80 6.26 1.50
C VAL A 44 -0.69 5.20 0.40
N VAL A 45 -0.55 3.94 0.81
CA VAL A 45 -0.60 2.77 -0.09
C VAL A 45 -1.87 1.99 0.23
N ARG A 46 -2.65 1.62 -0.79
CA ARG A 46 -3.89 0.84 -0.63
C ARG A 46 -3.94 -0.25 -1.68
N ILE A 47 -4.26 -1.48 -1.28
CA ILE A 47 -4.59 -2.55 -2.21
C ILE A 47 -6.07 -2.44 -2.57
N LYS A 48 -6.36 -2.28 -3.87
CA LYS A 48 -7.71 -2.26 -4.41
C LYS A 48 -7.97 -3.54 -5.19
N THR A 49 -9.21 -3.99 -5.21
CA THR A 49 -9.68 -4.92 -6.24
C THR A 49 -9.69 -4.20 -7.58
N MET A 50 -9.35 -4.90 -8.65
CA MET A 50 -9.74 -4.44 -9.98
C MET A 50 -11.25 -4.59 -10.03
N GLU A 51 -11.96 -3.47 -10.19
CA GLU A 51 -13.34 -3.55 -10.64
C GLU A 51 -13.26 -3.98 -12.10
N ASP A 52 -13.85 -5.13 -12.43
CA ASP A 52 -14.17 -5.47 -13.82
C ASP A 52 -15.22 -4.44 -14.25
N GLY A 53 -14.74 -3.33 -14.81
CA GLY A 53 -15.59 -2.31 -15.38
C GLY A 53 -16.49 -2.97 -16.41
N VAL A 54 -17.80 -2.93 -16.18
CA VAL A 54 -18.78 -3.35 -17.18
C VAL A 54 -18.62 -2.42 -18.38
N ASP A 55 -17.95 -2.91 -19.43
CA ASP A 55 -17.53 -2.12 -20.60
C ASP A 55 -18.71 -1.76 -21.52
N ALA A 56 -19.82 -2.51 -21.47
CA ALA A 56 -21.06 -2.14 -22.16
C ALA A 56 -22.28 -2.87 -21.60
N ILE A 57 -23.42 -2.17 -21.57
CA ILE A 57 -24.75 -2.76 -21.46
C ILE A 57 -25.53 -2.34 -22.71
N SER A 58 -25.90 -3.29 -23.57
CA SER A 58 -26.78 -3.04 -24.73
C SER A 58 -28.20 -3.48 -24.38
N ARG A 59 -29.19 -2.63 -24.66
CA ARG A 59 -30.63 -2.95 -24.56
C ARG A 59 -31.23 -3.10 -25.95
#